data_AF-A0A955J6D8-F1
#
_entry.id   AF-A0A955J6D8-F1
#
_cell.length_a   1.000
_cell.length_b   1.000
_cell.length_c   1.000
_cell.angle_alpha   90.00
_cell.angle_beta   90.00
_cell.angle_gamma   90.00
#
_symmetry.space_group_name_H-M   'P 1'
#
loop_
_entity.id
_entity.type
_entity.pdbx_description
1 polymer ?
#
loop_
_entity_poly.entity_id
_entity_poly.type
_entity_poly.pdbx_seq_one_letter_code
_entity_poly.pdbx_strand_id
1 'polypeptide(L)'
;MNADFTYVIERFDVSGDKEALIEHAELIRMKGTLMSSVGGEDRVLDARDVSSAIAAEPVLNEIRANQITRITAEGPGYDELPFVLRVPGDPDDFDEARWSKTLAGEHTSENWVVQPGRFRVAYVNDFRWCPFPTPHGPRMLPEAWPTAYLSPTWGHLTFVENGGMVSGQDELFIGLATERVVAACYYPDCTVDASEHDVTLWRRGCDAAEDAQIFVDWLLDWMPATWFREEELFVQLFVEAAVNGYSGSPVSGSRLSAGLPTAPFMGGNDTSEWNLELDLPSPAVSIALDLIADRSPLMAEIVTAARDPHSPEAQKRRAALQIDDAEDEEEQGEWDDDADEDGDEAGDDPDAPWSHSAVERLPKVITPGEIVIQLWRHIGEATPVAFDLVFTWGGKRVVDWHYGISPDNPIVPTHPHPQFQGTANWANGVDVELTYSSLVTQLSGEAMLNGAAPTVMDPKSDESMSRPILWVDLAIKIASFLGGLPRPMGQVPSAPPPTHEPPLGMAARYAEGRPGPRRTPTTEPSPPGNGRV
;
A
#
# COMPACT_ATOMS: atom_id res chain seq x y z
N MET A 1 6.09 -45.04 -23.30
CA MET A 1 6.68 -43.93 -24.09
C MET A 1 6.85 -42.80 -23.10
N ASN A 2 8.04 -42.25 -22.94
CA ASN A 2 8.26 -41.19 -21.95
C ASN A 2 7.88 -39.85 -22.58
N ALA A 3 7.00 -39.10 -21.92
CA ALA A 3 6.79 -37.71 -22.23
C ALA A 3 8.01 -36.90 -21.79
N ASP A 4 8.35 -35.87 -22.57
CA ASP A 4 9.47 -34.97 -22.22
C ASP A 4 8.97 -33.79 -21.35
N PHE A 5 7.65 -33.61 -21.25
CA PHE A 5 6.98 -32.58 -20.47
C PHE A 5 5.53 -33.00 -20.23
N THR A 6 5.04 -32.77 -19.01
CA THR A 6 3.64 -32.99 -18.63
C THR A 6 3.17 -31.81 -17.78
N TYR A 7 2.02 -31.27 -18.13
CA TYR A 7 1.25 -30.33 -17.31
C TYR A 7 -0.13 -30.94 -17.08
N VAL A 8 -0.58 -30.95 -15.84
CA VAL A 8 -1.88 -31.53 -15.46
C VAL A 8 -2.68 -30.47 -14.71
N ILE A 9 -3.96 -30.34 -15.05
CA ILE A 9 -4.92 -29.56 -14.30
C ILE A 9 -6.14 -30.43 -13.97
N GLU A 10 -6.45 -30.47 -12.69
CA GLU A 10 -7.59 -31.20 -12.12
C GLU A 10 -8.50 -30.21 -11.41
N ARG A 11 -9.80 -30.38 -11.58
CA ARG A 11 -10.81 -29.60 -10.87
C ARG A 11 -11.71 -30.52 -10.08
N PHE A 12 -12.02 -30.12 -8.86
CA PHE A 12 -12.80 -30.90 -7.91
C PHE A 12 -14.08 -30.16 -7.52
N ASP A 13 -15.15 -30.93 -7.40
CA ASP A 13 -16.40 -30.48 -6.82
C ASP A 13 -16.24 -30.21 -5.32
N VAL A 14 -16.96 -29.22 -4.84
CA VAL A 14 -16.92 -28.70 -3.47
C VAL A 14 -18.18 -29.05 -2.67
N SER A 15 -19.18 -29.69 -3.29
CA SER A 15 -20.46 -30.00 -2.66
C SER A 15 -20.42 -31.12 -1.61
N GLY A 16 -19.46 -32.04 -1.73
CA GLY A 16 -19.23 -33.13 -0.79
C GLY A 16 -18.20 -32.79 0.28
N ASP A 17 -18.09 -33.62 1.32
CA ASP A 17 -17.09 -33.44 2.38
C ASP A 17 -15.66 -33.87 1.95
N LYS A 18 -15.47 -34.21 0.67
CA LYS A 18 -14.20 -34.63 0.07
C LYS A 18 -14.12 -34.11 -1.35
N GLU A 19 -12.90 -33.79 -1.79
CA GLU A 19 -12.61 -33.44 -3.18
C GLU A 19 -13.04 -34.58 -4.11
N ALA A 20 -14.00 -34.31 -5.00
CA ALA A 20 -14.46 -35.25 -6.01
C ALA A 20 -14.09 -34.72 -7.40
N LEU A 21 -13.23 -35.45 -8.12
CA LEU A 21 -12.73 -35.03 -9.44
C LEU A 21 -13.90 -34.88 -10.42
N ILE A 22 -14.02 -33.71 -11.04
CA ILE A 22 -15.05 -33.40 -12.06
C ILE A 22 -14.45 -33.11 -13.44
N GLU A 23 -13.20 -32.68 -13.51
CA GLU A 23 -12.54 -32.35 -14.77
C GLU A 23 -11.05 -32.65 -14.65
N HIS A 24 -10.51 -33.27 -15.70
CA HIS A 24 -9.09 -33.61 -15.83
C HIS A 24 -8.63 -33.24 -17.23
N ALA A 25 -7.56 -32.45 -17.29
CA ALA A 25 -6.90 -32.13 -18.56
C ALA A 25 -5.39 -32.18 -18.42
N GLU A 26 -4.75 -32.69 -19.46
CA GLU A 26 -3.29 -32.81 -19.55
C GLU A 26 -2.79 -32.10 -20.81
N LEU A 27 -1.62 -31.49 -20.70
CA LEU A 27 -0.83 -31.04 -21.83
C LEU A 27 0.50 -31.80 -21.81
N ILE A 28 0.75 -32.54 -22.89
CA ILE A 28 1.92 -33.41 -23.01
C ILE A 28 2.74 -32.98 -24.21
N ARG A 29 4.07 -32.96 -24.07
CA ARG A 29 4.99 -32.86 -25.21
C ARG A 29 5.57 -34.23 -25.56
N MET A 30 5.32 -34.68 -26.78
CA MET A 30 5.89 -35.93 -27.31
C MET A 30 6.60 -35.66 -28.62
N LYS A 31 7.92 -35.92 -28.67
CA LYS A 31 8.75 -35.77 -29.88
C LYS A 31 8.62 -34.40 -30.55
N GLY A 32 8.50 -33.34 -29.74
CA GLY A 32 8.36 -31.96 -30.20
C GLY A 32 6.93 -31.54 -30.58
N THR A 33 5.94 -32.45 -30.51
CA THR A 33 4.53 -32.12 -30.72
C THR A 33 3.83 -31.93 -29.39
N LEU A 34 3.02 -30.87 -29.27
CA LEU A 34 2.16 -30.62 -28.11
C LEU A 34 0.78 -31.25 -28.33
N MET A 35 0.29 -31.96 -27.32
CA MET A 35 -1.01 -32.62 -27.33
C MET A 35 -1.76 -32.30 -26.05
N SER A 36 -3.03 -31.90 -26.18
CA SER A 36 -3.95 -31.83 -25.04
C SER A 36 -4.73 -33.13 -24.92
N SER A 37 -4.85 -33.70 -23.72
CA SER A 37 -5.79 -34.77 -23.42
C SER A 37 -6.88 -34.23 -22.49
N VAL A 38 -8.15 -34.32 -22.88
CA VAL A 38 -9.28 -33.84 -22.07
C VAL A 38 -10.33 -34.93 -22.01
N GLY A 39 -10.66 -35.43 -20.81
CA GLY A 39 -11.60 -36.56 -20.68
C GLY A 39 -11.15 -37.84 -21.39
N GLY A 40 -9.84 -38.00 -21.65
CA GLY A 40 -9.25 -39.12 -22.38
C GLY A 40 -9.25 -38.96 -23.90
N GLU A 41 -9.71 -37.83 -24.45
CA GLU A 41 -9.59 -37.51 -25.87
C GLU A 41 -8.32 -36.70 -26.14
N ASP A 42 -7.43 -37.27 -26.95
CA ASP A 42 -6.18 -36.63 -27.34
C ASP A 42 -6.36 -35.75 -28.59
N ARG A 43 -5.85 -34.52 -28.52
CA ARG A 43 -5.84 -33.58 -29.64
C ARG A 43 -4.46 -32.94 -29.78
N VAL A 44 -3.94 -32.96 -31.01
CA VAL A 44 -2.70 -32.25 -31.36
C VAL A 44 -2.98 -30.74 -31.41
N LEU A 45 -2.10 -29.94 -30.80
CA LEU A 45 -2.20 -28.49 -30.78
C LEU A 45 -1.25 -27.86 -31.80
N ASP A 46 -1.70 -26.76 -32.43
CA ASP A 46 -0.88 -25.96 -33.35
C ASP A 46 0.07 -24.98 -32.64
N ALA A 47 0.04 -24.95 -31.30
CA ALA A 47 0.88 -24.08 -30.48
C ALA A 47 2.37 -24.42 -30.62
N ARG A 48 3.21 -23.38 -30.65
CA ARG A 48 4.66 -23.52 -30.83
C ARG A 48 5.42 -23.76 -29.52
N ASP A 49 4.82 -23.37 -28.40
CA ASP A 49 5.38 -23.44 -27.06
C ASP A 49 4.29 -23.78 -26.04
N VAL A 50 4.74 -24.16 -24.83
CA VAL A 50 3.86 -24.64 -23.75
C VAL A 50 2.91 -23.54 -23.28
N SER A 51 3.39 -22.31 -23.09
CA SER A 51 2.58 -21.22 -22.57
C SER A 51 1.47 -20.83 -23.55
N SER A 52 1.76 -20.77 -24.85
CA SER A 52 0.75 -20.56 -25.89
C SER A 52 -0.29 -21.68 -25.93
N ALA A 53 0.13 -22.94 -25.71
CA ALA A 53 -0.79 -24.08 -25.64
C ALA A 53 -1.74 -23.98 -24.42
N ILE A 54 -1.20 -23.65 -23.24
CA ILE A 54 -2.00 -23.46 -22.03
C ILE A 54 -2.96 -22.27 -22.21
N ALA A 55 -2.48 -21.13 -22.72
CA ALA A 55 -3.27 -19.91 -22.89
C ALA A 55 -4.41 -20.05 -23.92
N ALA A 56 -4.25 -20.91 -24.93
CA ALA A 56 -5.24 -21.12 -25.99
C ALA A 56 -6.44 -21.97 -25.54
N GLU A 57 -6.29 -22.77 -24.49
CA GLU A 57 -7.27 -23.77 -24.07
C GLU A 57 -7.84 -23.42 -22.69
N PRO A 58 -9.09 -22.93 -22.59
CA PRO A 58 -9.71 -22.54 -21.32
C PRO A 58 -9.66 -23.63 -20.26
N VAL A 59 -9.84 -24.90 -20.66
CA VAL A 59 -9.76 -26.05 -19.76
C VAL A 59 -8.37 -26.21 -19.12
N LEU A 60 -7.31 -25.71 -19.76
CA LEU A 60 -5.94 -25.77 -19.25
C LEU A 60 -5.58 -24.58 -18.36
N ASN A 61 -6.30 -23.46 -18.41
CA ASN A 61 -5.85 -22.21 -17.77
C ASN A 61 -6.84 -21.51 -16.84
N GLU A 62 -8.12 -21.89 -16.83
CA GLU A 62 -9.12 -21.21 -16.01
C GLU A 62 -9.14 -21.70 -14.56
N ILE A 63 -9.03 -20.77 -13.62
CA ILE A 63 -9.28 -20.99 -12.19
C ILE A 63 -10.71 -20.52 -11.87
N ARG A 64 -11.63 -21.48 -11.76
CA ARG A 64 -13.07 -21.22 -11.72
C ARG A 64 -13.59 -21.10 -10.28
N ALA A 65 -14.63 -20.29 -10.09
CA ALA A 65 -15.30 -20.14 -8.80
C ALA A 65 -15.97 -21.45 -8.37
N ASN A 66 -16.05 -21.67 -7.07
CA ASN A 66 -16.72 -22.83 -6.47
C ASN A 66 -16.19 -24.18 -6.95
N GLN A 67 -14.88 -24.24 -7.18
CA GLN A 67 -14.12 -25.43 -7.52
C GLN A 67 -12.77 -25.35 -6.81
N ILE A 68 -12.21 -26.50 -6.44
CA ILE A 68 -10.81 -26.59 -6.05
C ILE A 68 -10.03 -26.97 -7.30
N THR A 69 -9.03 -26.18 -7.67
CA THR A 69 -8.17 -26.45 -8.82
C THR A 69 -6.81 -26.93 -8.34
N ARG A 70 -6.32 -28.08 -8.84
CA ARG A 70 -4.96 -28.58 -8.58
C ARG A 70 -4.20 -28.66 -9.90
N ILE A 71 -3.00 -28.13 -9.91
CA ILE A 71 -2.12 -28.07 -11.07
C ILE A 71 -0.80 -28.75 -10.71
N THR A 72 -0.38 -29.69 -11.55
CA THR A 72 0.99 -30.24 -11.53
C THR A 72 1.72 -29.72 -12.75
N ALA A 73 2.79 -28.96 -12.54
CA ALA A 73 3.53 -28.30 -13.61
C ALA A 73 5.04 -28.28 -13.33
N GLU A 74 5.84 -28.45 -14.38
CA GLU A 74 7.30 -28.38 -14.29
C GLU A 74 7.90 -27.52 -15.41
N GLY A 75 9.07 -26.95 -15.16
CA GLY A 75 9.85 -26.17 -16.13
C GLY A 75 8.99 -25.11 -16.84
N PRO A 76 9.00 -25.05 -18.20
CA PRO A 76 8.27 -24.01 -18.95
C PRO A 76 6.76 -23.95 -18.71
N GLY A 77 6.16 -25.05 -18.21
CA GLY A 77 4.74 -25.09 -17.87
C GLY A 77 4.44 -24.44 -16.52
N TYR A 78 5.38 -24.50 -15.58
CA TYR A 78 5.30 -23.82 -14.28
C TYR A 78 5.70 -22.35 -14.40
N ASP A 79 6.80 -22.10 -15.11
CA ASP A 79 7.43 -20.78 -15.17
C ASP A 79 6.50 -19.70 -15.72
N GLU A 80 5.64 -20.05 -16.67
CA GLU A 80 4.78 -19.08 -17.37
C GLU A 80 3.37 -18.98 -16.76
N LEU A 81 3.05 -19.75 -15.70
CA LEU A 81 1.72 -19.78 -15.07
C LEU A 81 1.17 -18.41 -14.70
N PRO A 82 1.96 -17.48 -14.12
CA PRO A 82 1.47 -16.15 -13.81
C PRO A 82 0.85 -15.42 -15.00
N PHE A 83 1.33 -15.65 -16.23
CA PHE A 83 0.82 -15.00 -17.44
C PHE A 83 -0.28 -15.77 -18.16
N VAL A 84 -0.36 -17.09 -17.98
CA VAL A 84 -1.29 -17.94 -18.73
C VAL A 84 -2.55 -18.30 -17.95
N LEU A 85 -2.48 -18.39 -16.62
CA LEU A 85 -3.64 -18.68 -15.79
C LEU A 85 -4.62 -17.51 -15.80
N ARG A 86 -5.91 -17.83 -15.84
CA ARG A 86 -7.01 -16.87 -15.94
C ARG A 86 -8.02 -17.09 -14.85
N VAL A 87 -8.56 -15.98 -14.34
CA VAL A 87 -9.62 -15.98 -13.34
C VAL A 87 -10.87 -15.41 -13.99
N PRO A 88 -11.74 -16.25 -14.60
CA PRO A 88 -12.97 -15.77 -15.22
C PRO A 88 -13.96 -15.28 -14.16
N GLY A 89 -14.53 -14.09 -14.37
CA GLY A 89 -15.50 -13.47 -13.46
C GLY A 89 -14.85 -12.63 -12.38
N ASP A 90 -15.60 -12.40 -11.30
CA ASP A 90 -15.08 -11.70 -10.12
C ASP A 90 -14.18 -12.68 -9.32
N PRO A 91 -12.92 -12.33 -9.00
CA PRO A 91 -12.10 -13.14 -8.11
C PRO A 91 -12.82 -13.53 -6.81
N ASP A 92 -13.72 -12.69 -6.29
CA ASP A 92 -14.44 -12.92 -5.04
C ASP A 92 -15.78 -13.66 -5.22
N ASP A 93 -16.12 -14.12 -6.42
CA ASP A 93 -17.32 -14.93 -6.67
C ASP A 93 -17.33 -16.20 -5.79
N PHE A 94 -18.25 -16.25 -4.83
CA PHE A 94 -18.43 -17.36 -3.89
C PHE A 94 -19.92 -17.67 -3.66
N ASP A 95 -20.29 -18.94 -3.84
CA ASP A 95 -21.64 -19.44 -3.60
C ASP A 95 -21.60 -20.42 -2.43
N GLU A 96 -21.79 -19.92 -1.21
CA GLU A 96 -21.73 -20.71 0.03
C GLU A 96 -22.64 -21.96 -0.03
N ALA A 97 -23.77 -21.89 -0.74
CA ALA A 97 -24.70 -23.01 -0.85
C ALA A 97 -24.15 -24.18 -1.68
N ARG A 98 -23.09 -23.96 -2.48
CA ARG A 98 -22.41 -25.03 -3.24
C ARG A 98 -21.34 -25.74 -2.43
N TRP A 99 -20.83 -25.12 -1.38
CA TRP A 99 -19.72 -25.68 -0.62
C TRP A 99 -20.22 -26.53 0.55
N SER A 100 -19.60 -27.69 0.74
CA SER A 100 -19.69 -28.38 2.02
C SER A 100 -19.00 -27.55 3.10
N LYS A 101 -19.51 -27.62 4.32
CA LYS A 101 -18.91 -26.91 5.46
C LYS A 101 -17.48 -27.36 5.72
N THR A 102 -17.16 -28.62 5.45
CA THR A 102 -15.83 -29.18 5.63
C THR A 102 -14.84 -28.59 4.63
N LEU A 103 -15.13 -28.62 3.33
CA LEU A 103 -14.20 -28.10 2.33
C LEU A 103 -14.10 -26.58 2.36
N ALA A 104 -15.21 -25.85 2.62
CA ALA A 104 -15.12 -24.41 2.88
C ALA A 104 -14.22 -24.14 4.10
N GLY A 105 -14.44 -24.89 5.19
CA GLY A 105 -13.61 -24.81 6.39
C GLY A 105 -12.14 -25.18 6.19
N GLU A 106 -11.79 -25.96 5.18
CA GLU A 106 -10.40 -26.35 4.89
C GLU A 106 -9.70 -25.35 3.97
N HIS A 107 -10.37 -24.93 2.90
CA HIS A 107 -9.72 -24.18 1.83
C HIS A 107 -9.97 -22.67 1.89
N THR A 108 -11.06 -22.25 2.52
CA THR A 108 -11.42 -20.82 2.57
C THR A 108 -11.32 -20.25 3.97
N SER A 109 -11.03 -21.02 5.02
CA SER A 109 -11.15 -20.54 6.41
C SER A 109 -9.99 -19.70 6.97
N GLU A 110 -8.94 -19.43 6.18
CA GLU A 110 -7.85 -18.59 6.67
C GLU A 110 -8.35 -17.21 7.11
N ASN A 111 -7.78 -16.71 8.21
CA ASN A 111 -8.27 -15.57 9.01
C ASN A 111 -8.14 -14.20 8.32
N TRP A 112 -7.72 -14.17 7.05
CA TRP A 112 -7.53 -12.92 6.32
C TRP A 112 -8.88 -12.48 5.73
N VAL A 113 -9.60 -11.63 6.47
CA VAL A 113 -10.94 -11.14 6.09
C VAL A 113 -10.91 -10.35 4.77
N VAL A 114 -9.74 -9.87 4.31
CA VAL A 114 -9.60 -8.90 3.20
C VAL A 114 -8.82 -9.44 2.00
N GLN A 115 -8.53 -10.74 1.90
CA GLN A 115 -7.78 -11.26 0.74
C GLN A 115 -8.62 -11.30 -0.54
N PRO A 116 -8.26 -10.53 -1.60
CA PRO A 116 -8.93 -10.62 -2.88
C PRO A 116 -8.83 -12.03 -3.47
N GLY A 117 -9.96 -12.51 -3.95
CA GLY A 117 -10.18 -13.85 -4.48
C GLY A 117 -9.74 -15.00 -3.59
N ARG A 118 -9.88 -14.83 -2.28
CA ARG A 118 -9.85 -15.89 -1.26
C ARG A 118 -10.61 -17.16 -1.67
N PHE A 119 -11.69 -16.99 -2.43
CA PHE A 119 -12.58 -18.07 -2.86
C PHE A 119 -12.18 -18.73 -4.18
N ARG A 120 -11.13 -18.24 -4.85
CA ARG A 120 -10.50 -18.87 -6.01
C ARG A 120 -9.42 -19.83 -5.53
N VAL A 121 -9.84 -21.03 -5.17
CA VAL A 121 -8.95 -22.05 -4.61
C VAL A 121 -8.15 -22.74 -5.71
N ALA A 122 -6.86 -22.41 -5.79
CA ALA A 122 -5.91 -23.08 -6.67
C ALA A 122 -4.66 -23.54 -5.89
N TYR A 123 -4.20 -24.74 -6.22
CA TYR A 123 -2.92 -25.28 -5.75
C TYR A 123 -2.06 -25.65 -6.95
N VAL A 124 -0.84 -25.12 -7.03
CA VAL A 124 0.15 -25.49 -8.03
C VAL A 124 1.29 -26.21 -7.32
N ASN A 125 1.54 -27.46 -7.68
CA ASN A 125 2.54 -28.32 -7.01
C ASN A 125 2.36 -28.30 -5.48
N ASP A 126 1.11 -28.41 -5.02
CA ASP A 126 0.69 -28.36 -3.61
C ASP A 126 0.87 -27.01 -2.89
N PHE A 127 1.39 -25.98 -3.56
CA PHE A 127 1.44 -24.62 -3.03
C PHE A 127 0.18 -23.85 -3.41
N ARG A 128 -0.38 -23.10 -2.47
CA ARG A 128 -1.57 -22.28 -2.72
C ARG A 128 -1.22 -21.07 -3.57
N TRP A 129 -2.08 -20.78 -4.54
CA TRP A 129 -1.96 -19.64 -5.43
C TRP A 129 -3.22 -18.81 -5.35
N CYS A 130 -3.06 -17.50 -5.36
CA CYS A 130 -4.14 -16.54 -5.20
C CYS A 130 -4.16 -15.52 -6.34
N PRO A 131 -5.34 -14.97 -6.64
CA PRO A 131 -5.47 -13.91 -7.63
C PRO A 131 -5.03 -12.58 -7.03
N PHE A 132 -4.03 -11.95 -7.65
CA PHE A 132 -3.62 -10.59 -7.35
C PHE A 132 -4.13 -9.64 -8.43
N PRO A 133 -4.70 -8.49 -8.07
CA PRO A 133 -5.06 -7.47 -9.04
C PRO A 133 -3.79 -6.91 -9.72
N THR A 134 -3.87 -6.70 -11.03
CA THR A 134 -2.80 -6.07 -11.83
C THR A 134 -3.42 -5.10 -12.84
N PRO A 135 -2.64 -4.18 -13.44
CA PRO A 135 -3.11 -3.31 -14.52
C PRO A 135 -3.69 -4.04 -15.74
N HIS A 136 -3.41 -5.34 -15.88
CA HIS A 136 -3.88 -6.20 -16.97
C HIS A 136 -4.95 -7.22 -16.52
N GLY A 137 -5.59 -6.96 -15.39
CA GLY A 137 -6.56 -7.83 -14.73
C GLY A 137 -5.91 -8.84 -13.77
N PRO A 138 -6.71 -9.64 -13.04
CA PRO A 138 -6.19 -10.54 -12.02
C PRO A 138 -5.18 -11.56 -12.57
N ARG A 139 -4.13 -11.84 -11.80
CA ARG A 139 -3.08 -12.82 -12.12
C ARG A 139 -2.89 -13.76 -10.94
N MET A 140 -2.79 -15.06 -11.23
CA MET A 140 -2.55 -16.06 -10.19
C MET A 140 -1.07 -16.07 -9.84
N LEU A 141 -0.74 -15.91 -8.55
CA LEU A 141 0.64 -15.96 -8.05
C LEU A 141 0.73 -16.85 -6.80
N PRO A 142 1.93 -17.39 -6.48
CA PRO A 142 2.19 -18.04 -5.21
C PRO A 142 1.77 -17.16 -4.03
N GLU A 143 1.06 -17.73 -3.06
CA GLU A 143 0.52 -16.96 -1.93
C GLU A 143 1.53 -16.79 -0.79
N ALA A 144 1.71 -15.55 -0.32
CA ALA A 144 2.33 -15.20 0.97
C ALA A 144 1.64 -13.95 1.55
N TRP A 145 0.33 -14.06 1.79
CA TRP A 145 -0.52 -12.93 2.18
C TRP A 145 0.14 -12.05 3.28
N PRO A 146 0.13 -10.70 3.13
CA PRO A 146 -0.62 -9.90 2.16
C PRO A 146 -0.02 -9.77 0.75
N THR A 147 1.15 -10.36 0.49
CA THR A 147 1.84 -10.23 -0.79
C THR A 147 1.91 -11.57 -1.53
N ALA A 148 2.51 -11.56 -2.72
CA ALA A 148 2.88 -12.79 -3.41
C ALA A 148 4.16 -13.36 -2.78
N TYR A 149 4.29 -14.69 -2.74
CA TYR A 149 5.54 -15.33 -2.35
C TYR A 149 6.58 -15.13 -3.47
N LEU A 150 7.69 -14.48 -3.12
CA LEU A 150 8.82 -14.21 -4.02
C LEU A 150 10.06 -14.94 -3.52
N SER A 151 10.76 -15.67 -4.41
CA SER A 151 11.98 -16.38 -4.03
C SER A 151 12.94 -16.59 -5.22
N PRO A 152 14.14 -15.97 -5.20
CA PRO A 152 14.59 -14.99 -4.22
C PRO A 152 13.84 -13.65 -4.35
N THR A 153 13.77 -12.92 -3.24
CA THR A 153 13.39 -11.50 -3.23
C THR A 153 14.61 -10.69 -3.62
N TRP A 154 14.51 -9.85 -4.65
CA TRP A 154 15.62 -9.01 -5.12
C TRP A 154 15.71 -7.69 -4.37
N GLY A 155 14.56 -7.13 -3.97
CA GLY A 155 14.46 -5.87 -3.27
C GLY A 155 13.28 -5.84 -2.32
N HIS A 156 13.50 -5.29 -1.13
CA HIS A 156 12.46 -4.95 -0.17
C HIS A 156 12.69 -3.51 0.29
N LEU A 157 11.80 -2.62 -0.13
CA LEU A 157 11.82 -1.20 0.15
C LEU A 157 10.76 -0.89 1.21
N THR A 158 11.16 -0.26 2.31
CA THR A 158 10.22 0.29 3.29
C THR A 158 10.40 1.79 3.44
N PHE A 159 9.31 2.49 3.66
CA PHE A 159 9.27 3.92 3.93
C PHE A 159 8.37 4.19 5.14
N VAL A 160 8.86 5.02 6.07
CA VAL A 160 8.06 5.52 7.19
C VAL A 160 8.37 7.00 7.42
N GLU A 161 7.32 7.79 7.61
CA GLU A 161 7.43 9.20 7.97
C GLU A 161 7.10 9.37 9.47
N ASN A 162 8.11 9.63 10.28
CA ASN A 162 8.01 9.67 11.75
C ASN A 162 7.51 11.02 12.31
N GLY A 163 7.40 12.07 11.47
CA GLY A 163 7.02 13.43 11.88
C GLY A 163 5.92 14.11 11.04
N GLY A 164 5.43 13.45 9.98
CA GLY A 164 4.45 14.01 9.04
C GLY A 164 3.00 13.55 9.25
N MET A 165 2.07 14.08 8.44
CA MET A 165 0.64 13.70 8.44
C MET A 165 0.35 12.33 7.81
N VAL A 166 1.36 11.67 7.23
CA VAL A 166 1.24 10.38 6.55
C VAL A 166 1.83 9.34 7.49
N SER A 167 1.00 8.79 8.35
CA SER A 167 1.44 7.92 9.43
C SER A 167 1.31 6.45 9.02
N GLY A 168 2.43 5.76 8.87
CA GLY A 168 2.51 4.31 8.74
C GLY A 168 3.67 3.84 7.86
N GLN A 169 3.81 2.52 7.71
CA GLN A 169 4.91 1.90 6.97
C GLN A 169 4.41 1.39 5.63
N ASP A 170 4.92 1.98 4.54
CA ASP A 170 4.74 1.46 3.19
C ASP A 170 5.79 0.40 2.90
N GLU A 171 5.39 -0.69 2.24
CA GLU A 171 6.30 -1.79 1.87
C GLU A 171 6.17 -2.12 0.38
N LEU A 172 7.31 -2.23 -0.30
CA LEU A 172 7.39 -2.71 -1.67
C LEU A 172 8.37 -3.87 -1.78
N PHE A 173 7.97 -4.86 -2.56
CA PHE A 173 8.77 -6.04 -2.82
C PHE A 173 8.98 -6.19 -4.32
N ILE A 174 10.13 -6.72 -4.70
CA ILE A 174 10.39 -7.23 -6.04
C ILE A 174 11.18 -8.52 -5.95
N GLY A 175 10.85 -9.51 -6.77
CA GLY A 175 11.52 -10.80 -6.78
C GLY A 175 10.89 -11.81 -7.72
N LEU A 176 11.35 -13.05 -7.65
CA LEU A 176 10.88 -14.12 -8.53
C LEU A 176 9.61 -14.78 -8.01
N ALA A 177 8.51 -14.66 -8.75
CA ALA A 177 7.33 -15.50 -8.55
C ALA A 177 7.55 -16.91 -9.16
N THR A 178 8.30 -16.98 -10.26
CA THR A 178 8.82 -18.20 -10.89
C THR A 178 10.20 -17.90 -11.50
N GLU A 179 10.90 -18.89 -12.06
CA GLU A 179 12.22 -18.65 -12.67
C GLU A 179 12.20 -17.64 -13.84
N ARG A 180 11.03 -17.47 -14.49
CA ARG A 180 10.84 -16.60 -15.66
C ARG A 180 9.89 -15.43 -15.43
N VAL A 181 9.39 -15.25 -14.22
CA VAL A 181 8.46 -14.17 -13.89
C VAL A 181 8.96 -13.43 -12.67
N VAL A 182 9.25 -12.15 -12.87
CA VAL A 182 9.48 -11.21 -11.78
C VAL A 182 8.13 -10.60 -11.43
N ALA A 183 7.82 -10.54 -10.15
CA ALA A 183 6.67 -9.82 -9.64
C ALA A 183 7.14 -8.73 -8.69
N ALA A 184 6.43 -7.61 -8.69
CA ALA A 184 6.54 -6.59 -7.66
C ALA A 184 5.20 -6.40 -6.98
N CYS A 185 5.21 -6.22 -5.68
CA CYS A 185 4.03 -6.03 -4.84
C CYS A 185 4.18 -4.73 -4.06
N TYR A 186 3.13 -3.91 -4.05
CA TYR A 186 3.01 -2.78 -3.15
C TYR A 186 1.97 -3.09 -2.07
N TYR A 187 2.40 -2.95 -0.82
CA TYR A 187 1.55 -3.01 0.34
C TYR A 187 1.50 -1.61 0.97
N PRO A 188 0.45 -0.82 0.68
CA PRO A 188 0.27 0.48 1.31
C PRO A 188 0.12 0.33 2.81
N ASP A 189 0.54 1.35 3.54
CA ASP A 189 0.12 1.46 4.92
C ASP A 189 -1.41 1.35 5.04
N CYS A 190 -1.85 0.63 6.06
CA CYS A 190 -3.23 0.33 6.39
C CYS A 190 -4.13 1.56 6.64
N THR A 191 -3.58 2.78 6.70
CA THR A 191 -4.35 4.02 6.77
C THR A 191 -4.81 4.53 5.41
N VAL A 192 -4.16 4.12 4.33
CA VAL A 192 -4.61 4.35 2.95
C VAL A 192 -5.62 3.26 2.61
N ASP A 193 -6.74 3.62 1.99
CA ASP A 193 -7.81 2.68 1.63
C ASP A 193 -7.22 1.58 0.73
N ALA A 194 -6.88 0.42 1.32
CA ALA A 194 -6.05 -0.66 0.77
C ALA A 194 -6.65 -1.40 -0.44
N SER A 195 -7.66 -0.80 -1.07
CA SER A 195 -8.34 -1.31 -2.25
C SER A 195 -7.46 -1.37 -3.51
N GLU A 196 -6.26 -0.79 -3.47
CA GLU A 196 -5.30 -0.74 -4.58
C GLU A 196 -3.96 -1.39 -4.18
N HIS A 197 -4.00 -2.67 -3.79
CA HIS A 197 -2.78 -3.49 -3.79
C HIS A 197 -2.29 -3.64 -5.23
N ASP A 198 -1.22 -2.93 -5.59
CA ASP A 198 -0.71 -3.01 -6.95
C ASP A 198 0.33 -4.13 -7.08
N VAL A 199 0.04 -5.06 -7.98
CA VAL A 199 1.00 -6.07 -8.43
C VAL A 199 1.32 -5.87 -9.90
N THR A 200 2.61 -5.81 -10.21
CA THR A 200 3.13 -5.74 -11.58
C THR A 200 4.00 -6.95 -11.88
N LEU A 201 3.96 -7.42 -13.12
CA LEU A 201 4.70 -8.60 -13.58
C LEU A 201 5.58 -8.27 -14.78
N TRP A 202 6.80 -8.79 -14.77
CA TRP A 202 7.71 -8.77 -15.92
C TRP A 202 8.05 -10.20 -16.34
N ARG A 203 8.17 -10.41 -17.65
CA ARG A 203 8.82 -11.63 -18.17
C ARG A 203 10.31 -11.46 -18.03
N ARG A 204 10.99 -12.52 -17.58
CA ARG A 204 12.43 -12.58 -17.40
C ARG A 204 13.06 -13.50 -18.45
N GLY A 205 14.03 -12.99 -19.20
CA GLY A 205 14.88 -13.74 -20.14
C GLY A 205 16.11 -14.38 -19.50
N CYS A 206 16.30 -14.20 -18.20
CA CYS A 206 17.28 -14.90 -17.35
C CYS A 206 18.74 -14.51 -17.58
N ASP A 207 18.99 -13.22 -17.84
CA ASP A 207 20.32 -12.65 -17.84
C ASP A 207 20.43 -11.41 -16.94
N ALA A 208 21.67 -11.07 -16.56
CA ALA A 208 21.91 -10.00 -15.60
C ALA A 208 21.55 -8.60 -16.13
N ALA A 209 21.51 -8.40 -17.46
CA ALA A 209 21.18 -7.11 -18.03
C ALA A 209 19.67 -6.87 -17.96
N GLU A 210 18.87 -7.90 -18.23
CA GLU A 210 17.42 -7.84 -18.09
C GLU A 210 16.99 -7.78 -16.61
N ASP A 211 17.64 -8.56 -15.73
CA ASP A 211 17.39 -8.48 -14.28
C ASP A 211 17.66 -7.06 -13.76
N ALA A 212 18.76 -6.43 -14.20
CA ALA A 212 19.08 -5.04 -13.87
C ALA A 212 18.04 -4.06 -14.44
N GLN A 213 17.62 -4.23 -15.69
CA GLN A 213 16.61 -3.37 -16.30
C GLN A 213 15.28 -3.44 -15.55
N ILE A 214 14.78 -4.65 -15.25
CA ILE A 214 13.53 -4.84 -14.50
C ILE A 214 13.62 -4.19 -13.12
N PHE A 215 14.76 -4.34 -12.43
CA PHE A 215 14.97 -3.72 -11.12
C PHE A 215 14.96 -2.18 -11.20
N VAL A 216 15.62 -1.59 -12.22
CA VAL A 216 15.62 -0.14 -12.43
C VAL A 216 14.23 0.38 -12.78
N ASP A 217 13.47 -0.34 -13.61
CA ASP A 217 12.09 0.01 -13.95
C ASP A 217 11.18 -0.04 -12.71
N TRP A 218 11.36 -1.04 -11.83
CA TRP A 218 10.66 -1.10 -10.54
C TRP A 218 11.00 0.07 -9.62
N LEU A 219 12.29 0.39 -9.50
CA LEU A 219 12.77 1.44 -8.60
C LEU A 219 12.39 2.85 -9.07
N LEU A 220 12.44 3.11 -10.38
CA LEU A 220 12.35 4.48 -10.93
C LEU A 220 11.12 4.74 -11.80
N ASP A 221 10.39 3.73 -12.27
CA ASP A 221 9.24 3.94 -13.18
C ASP A 221 7.92 3.38 -12.65
N TRP A 222 7.94 2.66 -11.53
CA TRP A 222 6.74 2.10 -10.91
C TRP A 222 6.30 2.90 -9.68
N MET A 223 5.76 2.24 -8.66
CA MET A 223 5.11 2.87 -7.52
C MET A 223 5.96 3.93 -6.80
N PRO A 224 7.27 3.71 -6.51
CA PRO A 224 8.09 4.72 -5.85
C PRO A 224 8.07 6.07 -6.57
N ALA A 225 8.16 6.07 -7.90
CA ALA A 225 8.18 7.28 -8.73
C ALA A 225 6.80 7.95 -8.89
N THR A 226 5.71 7.25 -8.57
CA THR A 226 4.39 7.87 -8.55
C THR A 226 4.08 8.58 -7.23
N TRP A 227 4.69 8.14 -6.13
CA TRP A 227 4.56 8.80 -4.82
C TRP A 227 5.45 10.02 -4.72
N PHE A 228 6.67 9.91 -5.24
CA PHE A 228 7.70 10.95 -5.16
C PHE A 228 8.18 11.30 -6.57
N ARG A 229 8.29 12.60 -6.86
CA ARG A 229 8.73 13.07 -8.18
C ARG A 229 10.25 13.09 -8.31
N GLU A 230 10.95 12.85 -7.21
CA GLU A 230 12.38 12.99 -7.05
C GLU A 230 13.08 11.62 -7.15
N GLU A 231 13.24 11.13 -8.39
CA GLU A 231 13.91 9.85 -8.69
C GLU A 231 15.33 9.76 -8.10
N GLU A 232 16.00 10.90 -7.91
CA GLU A 232 17.34 10.98 -7.33
C GLU A 232 17.43 10.42 -5.91
N LEU A 233 16.37 10.55 -5.11
CA LEU A 233 16.32 10.00 -3.75
C LEU A 233 16.41 8.47 -3.80
N PHE A 234 15.67 7.83 -4.71
CA PHE A 234 15.70 6.36 -4.89
C PHE A 234 17.02 5.88 -5.47
N VAL A 235 17.61 6.65 -6.38
CA VAL A 235 18.96 6.37 -6.89
C VAL A 235 19.98 6.42 -5.77
N GLN A 236 19.90 7.41 -4.89
CA GLN A 236 20.79 7.50 -3.74
C GLN A 236 20.56 6.34 -2.77
N LEU A 237 19.30 5.98 -2.47
CA LEU A 237 18.98 4.85 -1.62
C LEU A 237 19.54 3.54 -2.17
N PHE A 238 19.42 3.30 -3.48
CA PHE A 238 20.04 2.16 -4.14
C PHE A 238 21.56 2.16 -4.01
N VAL A 239 22.22 3.31 -4.14
CA VAL A 239 23.67 3.45 -3.90
C VAL A 239 24.03 3.13 -2.45
N GLU A 240 23.28 3.64 -1.47
CA GLU A 240 23.55 3.37 -0.06
C GLU A 240 23.46 1.86 0.23
N ALA A 241 22.43 1.19 -0.30
CA ALA A 241 22.24 -0.25 -0.15
C ALA A 241 23.30 -1.08 -0.90
N ALA A 242 23.54 -0.79 -2.18
CA ALA A 242 24.37 -1.60 -3.07
C ALA A 242 25.88 -1.38 -2.88
N VAL A 243 26.30 -0.17 -2.49
CA VAL A 243 27.73 0.22 -2.47
C VAL A 243 28.19 0.55 -1.06
N ASN A 244 27.40 1.27 -0.27
CA ASN A 244 27.83 1.79 1.04
C ASN A 244 27.50 0.86 2.21
N GLY A 245 26.88 -0.30 1.95
CA GLY A 245 26.62 -1.33 2.96
C GLY A 245 25.40 -1.05 3.85
N TYR A 246 24.47 -0.19 3.40
CA TYR A 246 23.20 0.08 4.09
C TYR A 246 22.07 -0.86 3.67
N SER A 247 22.37 -1.99 3.01
CA SER A 247 21.33 -2.95 2.64
C SER A 247 20.60 -3.46 3.89
N GLY A 248 19.29 -3.26 3.95
CA GLY A 248 18.44 -3.63 5.10
C GLY A 248 18.62 -2.73 6.33
N SER A 249 19.38 -1.63 6.19
CA SER A 249 19.59 -0.63 7.25
C SER A 249 18.81 0.64 6.95
N PRO A 250 18.17 1.25 7.95
CA PRO A 250 17.49 2.52 7.76
C PRO A 250 18.44 3.68 7.39
N VAL A 251 17.95 4.59 6.55
CA VAL A 251 18.63 5.78 6.05
C VAL A 251 17.66 6.95 6.13
N SER A 252 18.06 8.06 6.74
CA SER A 252 17.23 9.27 6.83
C SER A 252 17.02 9.92 5.45
N GLY A 253 15.87 10.57 5.26
CA GLY A 253 15.55 11.31 4.04
C GLY A 253 16.51 12.45 3.77
N SER A 254 16.96 13.16 4.80
CA SER A 254 17.97 14.24 4.74
C SER A 254 19.26 13.73 4.11
N ARG A 255 19.79 12.60 4.61
CA ARG A 255 21.00 11.95 4.09
C ARG A 255 20.84 11.52 2.64
N LEU A 256 19.66 11.03 2.24
CA LEU A 256 19.39 10.69 0.84
C LEU A 256 19.35 11.94 -0.03
N SER A 257 18.85 13.04 0.50
CA SER A 257 18.69 14.33 -0.20
C SER A 257 19.95 15.20 -0.20
N ALA A 258 20.96 14.87 0.61
CA ALA A 258 22.18 15.65 0.76
C ALA A 258 22.89 15.90 -0.58
N GLY A 259 22.97 17.19 -0.95
CA GLY A 259 23.62 17.66 -2.18
C GLY A 259 22.73 17.68 -3.42
N LEU A 260 21.45 17.33 -3.29
CA LEU A 260 20.45 17.54 -4.34
C LEU A 260 20.13 19.04 -4.50
N PRO A 261 19.79 19.50 -5.71
CA PRO A 261 19.52 20.92 -5.97
C PRO A 261 18.20 21.41 -5.36
N THR A 262 17.30 20.51 -4.98
CA THR A 262 16.01 20.83 -4.37
C THR A 262 15.68 19.72 -3.39
N ALA A 263 15.37 20.07 -2.15
CA ALA A 263 14.90 19.11 -1.17
C ALA A 263 13.57 18.51 -1.66
N PRO A 264 13.41 17.18 -1.66
CA PRO A 264 12.13 16.54 -1.97
C PRO A 264 11.02 17.08 -1.08
N PHE A 265 9.84 17.29 -1.64
CA PHE A 265 8.70 17.77 -0.85
C PHE A 265 8.29 16.77 0.25
N MET A 266 8.51 15.48 0.03
CA MET A 266 8.16 14.40 0.94
C MET A 266 9.30 13.38 0.93
N GLY A 267 9.55 12.69 2.04
CA GLY A 267 10.60 11.67 2.09
C GLY A 267 12.03 12.20 2.23
N GLY A 268 12.24 13.50 2.09
CA GLY A 268 13.57 14.12 1.98
C GLY A 268 14.14 14.71 3.26
N ASN A 269 13.43 14.62 4.39
CA ASN A 269 13.79 15.24 5.67
C ASN A 269 14.27 14.20 6.69
N ASP A 270 14.70 14.64 7.89
CA ASP A 270 15.15 13.75 8.97
C ASP A 270 14.04 12.91 9.60
N THR A 271 12.79 13.34 9.44
CA THR A 271 11.63 12.58 9.93
C THR A 271 11.29 11.41 9.01
N SER A 272 11.80 11.40 7.78
CA SER A 272 11.65 10.30 6.83
C SER A 272 12.71 9.23 7.05
N GLU A 273 12.29 7.98 7.19
CA GLU A 273 13.18 6.83 7.28
C GLU A 273 12.91 5.87 6.10
N TRP A 274 13.97 5.57 5.37
CA TRP A 274 13.98 4.69 4.21
C TRP A 274 14.84 3.48 4.47
N ASN A 275 14.40 2.31 4.02
CA ASN A 275 15.22 1.11 4.07
C ASN A 275 15.08 0.34 2.77
N LEU A 276 16.20 -0.06 2.17
CA LEU A 276 16.22 -0.94 1.01
C LEU A 276 17.10 -2.15 1.32
N GLU A 277 16.49 -3.31 1.50
CA GLU A 277 17.18 -4.59 1.52
C GLU A 277 17.35 -5.09 0.08
N LEU A 278 18.59 -5.37 -0.32
CA LEU A 278 18.96 -5.72 -1.68
C LEU A 278 19.62 -7.10 -1.73
N ASP A 279 19.05 -8.02 -2.50
CA ASP A 279 19.63 -9.33 -2.84
C ASP A 279 19.62 -9.55 -4.36
N LEU A 280 20.15 -8.56 -5.07
CA LEU A 280 20.35 -8.62 -6.51
C LEU A 280 21.76 -9.15 -6.83
N PRO A 281 21.93 -10.05 -7.83
CA PRO A 281 23.25 -10.56 -8.18
C PRO A 281 24.25 -9.44 -8.53
N SER A 282 25.50 -9.53 -8.07
CA SER A 282 26.50 -8.45 -8.26
C SER A 282 26.69 -8.00 -9.72
N PRO A 283 26.65 -8.88 -10.74
CA PRO A 283 26.68 -8.43 -12.13
C PRO A 283 25.49 -7.54 -12.51
N ALA A 284 24.29 -7.85 -12.03
CA ALA A 284 23.09 -7.05 -12.26
C ALA A 284 23.14 -5.72 -11.51
N VAL A 285 23.69 -5.67 -10.29
CA VAL A 285 23.92 -4.42 -9.56
C VAL A 285 24.82 -3.46 -10.34
N SER A 286 25.94 -3.96 -10.89
CA SER A 286 26.84 -3.14 -11.69
C SER A 286 26.16 -2.56 -12.94
N ILE A 287 25.35 -3.38 -13.63
CA ILE A 287 24.61 -2.97 -14.82
C ILE A 287 23.50 -1.98 -14.44
N ALA A 288 22.80 -2.19 -13.33
CA ALA A 288 21.77 -1.27 -12.85
C ALA A 288 22.36 0.13 -12.58
N LEU A 289 23.55 0.21 -11.96
CA LEU A 289 24.25 1.49 -11.79
C LEU A 289 24.60 2.17 -13.13
N ASP A 290 24.99 1.40 -14.16
CA ASP A 290 25.23 1.95 -15.50
C ASP A 290 23.93 2.47 -16.14
N LEU A 291 22.86 1.68 -16.08
CA LEU A 291 21.54 2.06 -16.59
C LEU A 291 21.01 3.33 -15.91
N ILE A 292 21.20 3.46 -14.61
CA ILE A 292 20.83 4.65 -13.83
C ILE A 292 21.68 5.86 -14.26
N ALA A 293 22.99 5.71 -14.38
CA ALA A 293 23.87 6.80 -14.81
C ALA A 293 23.53 7.31 -16.22
N ASP A 294 23.06 6.44 -17.10
CA ASP A 294 22.66 6.79 -18.46
C ASP A 294 21.32 7.56 -18.54
N ARG A 295 20.50 7.60 -17.46
CA ARG A 295 19.20 8.29 -17.46
C ARG A 295 19.32 9.81 -17.39
N SER A 296 20.21 10.35 -16.54
CA SER A 296 20.37 11.79 -16.39
C SER A 296 21.77 12.18 -15.90
N PRO A 297 22.24 13.42 -16.19
CA PRO A 297 23.51 13.90 -15.67
C PRO A 297 23.58 13.89 -14.14
N LEU A 298 22.47 14.17 -13.45
CA LEU A 298 22.43 14.21 -11.98
C LEU A 298 22.55 12.80 -11.39
N MET A 299 21.88 11.80 -11.98
CA MET A 299 22.04 10.40 -11.59
C MET A 299 23.45 9.89 -11.88
N ALA A 300 24.05 10.31 -12.99
CA ALA A 300 25.45 10.01 -13.29
C ALA A 300 26.41 10.57 -12.23
N GLU A 301 26.15 11.77 -11.70
CA GLU A 301 26.94 12.34 -10.59
C GLU A 301 26.84 11.47 -9.33
N ILE A 302 25.64 11.02 -8.96
CA ILE A 302 25.40 10.14 -7.80
C ILE A 302 26.16 8.80 -7.97
N VAL A 303 26.03 8.16 -9.12
CA VAL A 303 26.72 6.89 -9.41
C VAL A 303 28.24 7.07 -9.46
N THR A 304 28.73 8.20 -9.97
CA THR A 304 30.16 8.52 -9.99
C THR A 304 30.70 8.69 -8.56
N ALA A 305 29.98 9.42 -7.71
CA ALA A 305 30.32 9.59 -6.31
C ALA A 305 30.41 8.26 -5.55
N ALA A 306 29.51 7.32 -5.87
CA ALA A 306 29.51 5.97 -5.30
C ALA A 306 30.72 5.13 -5.73
N ARG A 307 31.08 5.20 -7.02
CA ARG A 307 32.16 4.39 -7.61
C ARG A 307 33.55 4.90 -7.24
N ASP A 308 33.71 6.21 -7.08
CA ASP A 308 34.98 6.84 -6.73
C ASP A 308 34.80 7.83 -5.55
N PRO A 309 35.09 7.41 -4.30
CA PRO A 309 34.98 8.25 -3.11
C PRO A 309 35.88 9.50 -3.09
N HIS A 310 36.80 9.62 -4.07
CA HIS A 310 37.69 10.76 -4.24
C HIS A 310 37.27 11.69 -5.38
N SER A 311 36.23 11.36 -6.14
CA SER A 311 35.73 12.20 -7.24
C SER A 311 35.23 13.57 -6.71
N PRO A 312 35.17 14.60 -7.57
CA PRO A 312 34.55 15.88 -7.21
C PRO A 312 33.10 15.73 -6.71
N GLU A 313 32.33 14.81 -7.30
CA GLU A 313 30.94 14.52 -6.94
C GLU A 313 30.86 13.91 -5.53
N ALA A 314 31.75 12.95 -5.20
CA ALA A 314 31.85 12.38 -3.86
C ALA A 314 32.24 13.42 -2.80
N GLN A 315 33.16 14.33 -3.14
CA GLN A 315 33.56 15.43 -2.26
C GLN A 315 32.41 16.41 -2.03
N LYS A 316 31.66 16.76 -3.07
CA LYS A 316 30.47 17.62 -2.99
C LYS A 316 29.41 17.00 -2.08
N ARG A 317 29.11 15.70 -2.24
CA ARG A 317 28.15 14.99 -1.37
C ARG A 317 28.62 14.94 0.08
N ARG A 318 29.91 14.64 0.33
CA ARG A 318 30.45 14.62 1.69
C ARG A 318 30.37 15.99 2.36
N ALA A 319 30.62 17.07 1.60
CA ALA A 319 30.48 18.42 2.13
C ALA A 319 29.02 18.74 2.49
N ALA A 320 28.05 18.29 1.68
CA ALA A 320 26.63 18.46 1.99
C ALA A 320 26.24 17.70 3.27
N LEU A 321 26.65 16.44 3.40
CA LEU A 321 26.39 15.63 4.61
C LEU A 321 27.01 16.24 5.89
N GLN A 322 28.11 16.98 5.77
CA GLN A 322 28.75 17.64 6.91
C GLN A 322 28.09 18.96 7.31
N ILE A 323 27.35 19.59 6.39
CA ILE A 323 26.58 20.79 6.71
C ILE A 323 25.39 20.38 7.57
N ASP A 324 24.69 19.31 7.19
CA ASP A 324 23.58 18.74 7.96
C ASP A 324 24.04 18.38 9.40
N ASP A 325 25.20 17.72 9.56
CA ASP A 325 25.75 17.40 10.90
C ASP A 325 26.15 18.64 11.73
N ALA A 326 26.45 19.78 11.09
CA ALA A 326 26.96 20.98 11.74
C ALA A 326 25.85 21.97 12.13
N GLU A 327 24.75 22.02 11.38
CA GLU A 327 23.56 22.79 11.73
C GLU A 327 22.96 22.29 13.06
N ASP A 328 22.98 20.97 13.29
CA ASP A 328 22.57 20.34 14.56
C ASP A 328 23.46 20.74 15.78
N GLU A 329 24.74 21.06 15.57
CA GLU A 329 25.69 21.42 16.63
C GLU A 329 25.75 22.93 16.92
N GLU A 330 25.54 23.80 15.93
CA GLU A 330 25.60 25.26 16.12
C GLU A 330 24.30 25.84 16.70
N GLU A 331 23.14 25.20 16.52
CA GLU A 331 21.86 25.69 17.07
C GLU A 331 21.72 25.49 18.59
N GLN A 332 22.55 24.63 19.19
CA GLN A 332 22.65 24.48 20.66
C GLN A 332 23.65 25.46 21.31
N GLY A 333 24.27 26.33 20.51
CA GLY A 333 25.26 27.32 20.94
C GLY A 333 24.65 28.67 21.31
N GLU A 334 24.13 28.78 22.54
CA GLU A 334 24.08 30.04 23.32
C GLU A 334 23.53 31.26 22.53
N TRP A 335 22.24 31.25 22.20
CA TRP A 335 21.54 32.45 21.72
C TRP A 335 21.44 33.48 22.86
N ASP A 336 22.37 34.44 22.85
CA ASP A 336 22.24 35.71 23.56
C ASP A 336 21.06 36.50 22.94
N ASP A 337 19.96 36.48 23.69
CA ASP A 337 18.62 37.10 23.63
C ASP A 337 18.35 38.46 22.92
N ASP A 338 19.22 39.04 22.09
CA ASP A 338 19.03 40.42 21.61
C ASP A 338 19.24 40.63 20.09
N ALA A 339 18.29 40.25 19.24
CA ALA A 339 18.03 40.98 17.98
C ALA A 339 16.68 40.66 17.33
N ASP A 340 15.96 41.73 17.00
CA ASP A 340 14.63 41.79 16.42
C ASP A 340 14.52 41.36 14.94
N GLU A 341 13.31 40.88 14.60
CA GLU A 341 12.51 41.12 13.38
C GLU A 341 12.94 40.56 12.00
N ASP A 342 12.05 39.69 11.52
CA ASP A 342 11.46 39.64 10.16
C ASP A 342 12.17 38.83 9.07
N GLY A 343 12.01 37.51 9.16
CA GLY A 343 12.14 36.59 8.03
C GLY A 343 11.19 35.40 8.19
N ASP A 344 10.03 35.45 7.52
CA ASP A 344 8.99 34.40 7.48
C ASP A 344 9.46 33.15 6.70
N GLU A 345 10.52 32.48 7.17
CA GLU A 345 10.76 31.09 6.81
C GLU A 345 10.17 30.23 7.93
N ALA A 346 8.97 29.72 7.69
CA ALA A 346 8.36 28.66 8.49
C ALA A 346 9.16 27.35 8.29
N GLY A 347 10.42 27.35 8.70
CA GLY A 347 11.15 26.12 8.99
C GLY A 347 10.43 25.44 10.15
N ASP A 348 10.15 24.15 10.00
CA ASP A 348 9.63 23.33 11.09
C ASP A 348 10.65 23.39 12.23
N ASP A 349 10.28 24.06 13.31
CA ASP A 349 11.05 24.11 14.55
C ASP A 349 11.41 22.67 14.96
N PRO A 350 12.69 22.26 14.93
CA PRO A 350 13.10 20.87 15.17
C PRO A 350 12.85 20.47 16.64
N ASP A 351 12.80 21.44 17.55
CA ASP A 351 12.44 21.25 18.95
C ASP A 351 10.92 21.28 19.17
N ALA A 352 10.13 21.52 18.12
CA ALA A 352 8.70 21.52 18.25
C ALA A 352 8.21 20.12 18.64
N PRO A 353 7.23 20.02 19.57
CA PRO A 353 6.71 18.74 20.02
C PRO A 353 6.13 17.83 18.93
N TRP A 354 5.80 18.36 17.73
CA TRP A 354 5.33 17.60 16.58
C TRP A 354 6.44 17.05 15.68
N SER A 355 7.67 17.55 15.81
CA SER A 355 8.85 17.09 15.08
C SER A 355 9.41 15.77 15.65
N HIS A 356 9.02 15.40 16.87
CA HIS A 356 9.44 14.15 17.53
C HIS A 356 8.44 13.01 17.37
N SER A 357 8.95 11.79 17.17
CA SER A 357 8.14 10.58 17.05
C SER A 357 7.33 10.34 18.32
N ALA A 358 6.07 9.90 18.17
CA ALA A 358 5.24 9.49 19.30
C ALA A 358 5.86 8.30 20.08
N VAL A 359 6.65 7.45 19.41
CA VAL A 359 7.31 6.29 20.01
C VAL A 359 8.41 6.69 20.99
N GLU A 360 9.16 7.74 20.69
CA GLU A 360 10.27 8.22 21.52
C GLU A 360 9.80 8.75 22.88
N ARG A 361 8.55 9.20 22.94
CA ARG A 361 7.90 9.71 24.16
C ARG A 361 7.31 8.59 25.04
N LEU A 362 7.30 7.35 24.56
CA LEU A 362 6.83 6.19 25.31
C LEU A 362 7.97 5.48 26.04
N PRO A 363 7.69 4.77 27.16
CA PRO A 363 8.69 3.93 27.79
C PRO A 363 9.10 2.81 26.84
N LYS A 364 10.38 2.42 26.84
CA LYS A 364 10.94 1.36 25.97
C LYS A 364 10.19 0.02 26.04
N VAL A 365 9.51 -0.23 27.16
CA VAL A 365 8.70 -1.42 27.40
C VAL A 365 7.36 -0.96 27.98
N ILE A 366 6.28 -1.28 27.29
CA ILE A 366 4.92 -1.02 27.75
C ILE A 366 4.52 -2.07 28.80
N THR A 367 4.00 -1.60 29.92
CA THR A 367 3.43 -2.42 30.98
C THR A 367 1.96 -2.08 31.19
N PRO A 368 1.15 -2.98 31.77
CA PRO A 368 -0.24 -2.68 32.14
C PRO A 368 -0.33 -1.39 32.96
N GLY A 369 -1.24 -0.50 32.57
CA GLY A 369 -1.34 0.86 33.08
C GLY A 369 -1.93 1.81 32.06
N GLU A 370 -1.70 3.10 32.30
CA GLU A 370 -2.05 4.16 31.36
C GLU A 370 -0.95 4.31 30.31
N ILE A 371 -1.32 4.37 29.03
CA ILE A 371 -0.43 4.59 27.90
C ILE A 371 -0.95 5.81 27.16
N VAL A 372 -0.22 6.92 27.25
CA VAL A 372 -0.60 8.19 26.62
C VAL A 372 0.18 8.35 25.32
N ILE A 373 -0.53 8.42 24.20
CA ILE A 373 0.05 8.63 22.88
C ILE A 373 -0.47 9.94 22.33
N GLN A 374 0.44 10.89 22.14
CA GLN A 374 0.11 12.20 21.61
C GLN A 374 0.42 12.26 20.11
N LEU A 375 -0.60 12.49 19.31
CA LEU A 375 -0.54 12.60 17.85
C LEU A 375 -0.78 14.05 17.45
N TRP A 376 -0.02 14.56 16.49
CA TRP A 376 -0.16 15.94 16.01
C TRP A 376 -0.87 15.97 14.65
N ARG A 377 -1.81 16.91 14.48
CA ARG A 377 -2.55 17.08 13.22
C ARG A 377 -2.73 18.54 12.90
N HIS A 378 -2.55 18.92 11.62
CA HIS A 378 -2.94 20.24 11.15
C HIS A 378 -4.45 20.32 10.97
N ILE A 379 -5.05 21.38 11.50
CA ILE A 379 -6.48 21.68 11.35
C ILE A 379 -6.59 23.03 10.65
N GLY A 380 -6.54 23.04 9.33
CA GLY A 380 -6.50 24.26 8.52
C GLY A 380 -5.07 24.81 8.37
N GLU A 381 -4.94 26.13 8.23
CA GLU A 381 -3.66 26.85 8.03
C GLU A 381 -2.94 27.20 9.35
N ALA A 382 -3.30 26.55 10.47
CA ALA A 382 -2.77 26.85 11.79
C ALA A 382 -1.68 25.86 12.25
N THR A 383 -0.95 26.24 13.30
CA THR A 383 -0.03 25.38 14.07
C THR A 383 -0.64 24.00 14.35
N PRO A 384 0.15 22.91 14.26
CA PRO A 384 -0.31 21.57 14.63
C PRO A 384 -1.04 21.54 15.96
N VAL A 385 -2.15 20.81 16.01
CA VAL A 385 -2.93 20.58 17.23
C VAL A 385 -2.61 19.18 17.74
N ALA A 386 -2.20 19.08 19.00
CA ALA A 386 -1.98 17.81 19.69
C ALA A 386 -3.31 17.13 20.04
N PHE A 387 -3.37 15.83 19.82
CA PHE A 387 -4.45 14.96 20.23
C PHE A 387 -3.89 13.84 21.09
N ASP A 388 -4.45 13.64 22.27
CA ASP A 388 -4.09 12.50 23.10
C ASP A 388 -5.04 11.35 22.82
N LEU A 389 -4.45 10.20 22.49
CA LEU A 389 -5.09 8.91 22.63
C LEU A 389 -4.52 8.21 23.86
N VAL A 390 -5.37 7.97 24.85
CA VAL A 390 -4.97 7.35 26.10
C VAL A 390 -5.62 6.00 26.22
N PHE A 391 -4.80 4.99 26.47
CA PHE A 391 -5.21 3.63 26.72
C PHE A 391 -5.11 3.31 28.21
N THR A 392 -6.16 2.75 28.79
CA THR A 392 -6.13 2.16 30.15
C THR A 392 -6.08 0.65 30.02
N TRP A 393 -4.87 0.08 30.08
CA TRP A 393 -4.61 -1.30 29.72
C TRP A 393 -4.38 -2.22 30.91
N GLY A 394 -5.19 -3.27 31.03
CA GLY A 394 -5.10 -4.27 32.10
C GLY A 394 -4.16 -5.44 31.83
N GLY A 395 -3.35 -5.40 30.77
CA GLY A 395 -2.44 -6.51 30.41
C GLY A 395 -3.11 -7.67 29.67
N LYS A 396 -4.30 -7.46 29.11
CA LYS A 396 -5.08 -8.45 28.37
C LYS A 396 -5.31 -7.99 26.94
N ARG A 397 -5.90 -8.82 26.09
CA ARG A 397 -6.26 -8.43 24.72
C ARG A 397 -7.50 -7.52 24.61
N VAL A 398 -7.62 -6.59 25.57
CA VAL A 398 -8.68 -5.59 25.63
C VAL A 398 -8.17 -4.36 26.37
N VAL A 399 -8.58 -3.18 25.91
CA VAL A 399 -8.19 -1.90 26.47
C VAL A 399 -9.35 -0.90 26.41
N ASP A 400 -9.50 -0.09 27.44
CA ASP A 400 -10.36 1.08 27.38
C ASP A 400 -9.55 2.23 26.80
N TRP A 401 -10.15 3.07 25.96
CA TRP A 401 -9.44 4.17 25.32
C TRP A 401 -10.26 5.46 25.30
N HIS A 402 -9.57 6.59 25.26
CA HIS A 402 -10.15 7.90 25.00
C HIS A 402 -9.29 8.70 24.02
N TYR A 403 -9.94 9.48 23.15
CA TYR A 403 -9.33 10.33 22.13
C TYR A 403 -9.87 11.76 22.23
N GLY A 404 -8.99 12.76 22.26
CA GLY A 404 -9.40 14.16 22.28
C GLY A 404 -8.23 15.11 22.10
N ILE A 405 -8.52 16.42 22.06
CA ILE A 405 -7.46 17.45 22.07
C ILE A 405 -6.65 17.29 23.36
N SER A 406 -5.33 17.26 23.22
CA SER A 406 -4.42 17.23 24.37
C SER A 406 -4.56 18.51 25.21
N PRO A 407 -4.55 18.43 26.55
CA PRO A 407 -4.50 19.62 27.39
C PRO A 407 -3.22 20.44 27.20
N ASP A 408 -2.19 19.85 26.58
CA ASP A 408 -0.89 20.48 26.35
C ASP A 408 -0.86 21.40 25.11
N ASN A 409 -2.00 21.59 24.44
CA ASN A 409 -2.07 22.54 23.31
C ASN A 409 -1.90 23.99 23.79
N PRO A 410 -0.97 24.75 23.18
CA PRO A 410 -0.77 26.17 23.52
C PRO A 410 -1.98 27.04 23.14
N ILE A 411 -2.74 26.61 22.12
CA ILE A 411 -3.97 27.26 21.67
C ILE A 411 -5.06 26.21 21.60
N VAL A 412 -6.04 26.29 22.51
CA VAL A 412 -7.23 25.45 22.44
C VAL A 412 -8.15 25.98 21.33
N PRO A 413 -8.48 25.18 20.30
CA PRO A 413 -9.42 25.59 19.27
C PRO A 413 -10.72 26.09 19.89
N THR A 414 -11.23 27.23 19.40
CA THR A 414 -12.48 27.84 19.87
C THR A 414 -13.73 27.00 19.57
N HIS A 415 -13.59 25.97 18.73
CA HIS A 415 -14.68 25.06 18.38
C HIS A 415 -14.62 23.77 19.21
N PRO A 416 -15.78 23.24 19.63
CA PRO A 416 -15.83 21.97 20.33
C PRO A 416 -15.35 20.85 19.39
N HIS A 417 -14.17 20.29 19.67
CA HIS A 417 -13.71 19.09 18.97
C HIS A 417 -14.38 17.85 19.54
N PRO A 418 -14.64 16.85 18.69
CA PRO A 418 -15.20 15.59 19.15
C PRO A 418 -14.22 14.88 20.07
N GLN A 419 -14.66 14.62 21.29
CA GLN A 419 -14.01 13.67 22.18
C GLN A 419 -14.68 12.31 21.97
N PHE A 420 -13.87 11.29 21.75
CA PHE A 420 -14.31 9.91 21.60
C PHE A 420 -13.78 9.04 22.74
N GLN A 421 -14.53 8.02 23.08
CA GLN A 421 -14.10 6.99 24.02
C GLN A 421 -14.73 5.65 23.65
N GLY A 422 -14.11 4.56 24.09
CA GLY A 422 -14.67 3.23 23.94
C GLY A 422 -13.71 2.13 24.38
N THR A 423 -13.88 0.96 23.77
CA THR A 423 -13.08 -0.24 24.03
C THR A 423 -12.45 -0.73 22.74
N ALA A 424 -11.25 -1.29 22.81
CA ALA A 424 -10.61 -2.01 21.72
C ALA A 424 -10.29 -3.42 22.23
N ASN A 425 -10.78 -4.44 21.52
CA ASN A 425 -10.63 -5.86 21.87
C ASN A 425 -10.04 -6.63 20.69
N TRP A 426 -8.95 -7.36 20.92
CA TRP A 426 -8.27 -8.16 19.89
C TRP A 426 -8.12 -9.62 20.30
N ALA A 427 -9.24 -10.24 20.68
CA ALA A 427 -9.24 -11.64 21.11
C ALA A 427 -8.56 -12.61 20.11
N ASN A 428 -8.69 -12.35 18.80
CA ASN A 428 -8.07 -13.17 17.75
C ASN A 428 -6.55 -12.92 17.56
N GLY A 429 -6.01 -11.87 18.18
CA GLY A 429 -4.60 -11.48 18.09
C GLY A 429 -4.20 -10.71 16.83
N VAL A 430 -5.14 -10.38 15.95
CA VAL A 430 -4.88 -9.74 14.65
C VAL A 430 -5.72 -8.48 14.48
N ASP A 431 -7.03 -8.60 14.62
CA ASP A 431 -7.99 -7.53 14.38
C ASP A 431 -8.48 -6.93 15.70
N VAL A 432 -8.93 -5.68 15.64
CA VAL A 432 -9.47 -4.96 16.80
C VAL A 432 -10.95 -4.70 16.61
N GLU A 433 -11.77 -5.33 17.43
CA GLU A 433 -13.16 -4.95 17.68
C GLU A 433 -13.17 -3.65 18.48
N LEU A 434 -13.52 -2.56 17.81
CA LEU A 434 -13.55 -1.21 18.37
C LEU A 434 -14.98 -0.80 18.68
N THR A 435 -15.26 -0.42 19.92
CA THR A 435 -16.45 0.37 20.25
C THR A 435 -16.05 1.83 20.35
N TYR A 436 -16.92 2.75 19.93
CA TYR A 436 -16.68 4.18 20.05
C TYR A 436 -17.96 4.94 20.40
N SER A 437 -17.82 6.04 21.13
CA SER A 437 -18.91 6.95 21.46
C SER A 437 -18.38 8.36 21.67
N SER A 438 -19.16 9.36 21.29
CA SER A 438 -18.87 10.78 21.49
C SER A 438 -20.13 11.52 21.90
N LEU A 439 -20.11 12.12 23.09
CA LEU A 439 -21.22 12.95 23.57
C LEU A 439 -21.36 14.26 22.77
N VAL A 440 -20.26 14.74 22.20
CA VAL A 440 -20.20 16.01 21.45
C VAL A 440 -20.84 15.85 20.08
N THR A 441 -20.51 14.78 19.35
CA THR A 441 -21.06 14.53 18.01
C THR A 441 -22.30 13.67 18.02
N GLN A 442 -22.65 13.07 19.16
CA GLN A 442 -23.71 12.06 19.30
C GLN A 442 -23.49 10.83 18.40
N LEU A 443 -22.25 10.60 17.97
CA LEU A 443 -21.85 9.41 17.25
C LEU A 443 -21.52 8.30 18.24
N SER A 444 -21.99 7.10 17.97
CA SER A 444 -21.60 5.88 18.67
C SER A 444 -21.77 4.69 17.76
N GLY A 445 -20.92 3.68 17.91
CA GLY A 445 -20.99 2.48 17.09
C GLY A 445 -19.92 1.47 17.44
N GLU A 446 -19.83 0.47 16.57
CA GLU A 446 -18.84 -0.59 16.59
C GLU A 446 -18.17 -0.65 15.22
N ALA A 447 -16.89 -0.96 15.19
CA ALA A 447 -16.10 -1.12 13.97
C ALA A 447 -15.08 -2.24 14.14
N MET A 448 -14.65 -2.82 13.03
CA MET A 448 -13.53 -3.76 13.01
C MET A 448 -12.34 -3.04 12.36
N LEU A 449 -11.24 -2.92 13.09
CA LEU A 449 -9.97 -2.44 12.54
C LEU A 449 -9.10 -3.65 12.18
N ASN A 450 -8.98 -3.94 10.89
CA ASN A 450 -8.26 -5.11 10.41
C ASN A 450 -6.75 -4.97 10.65
N GLY A 451 -6.11 -6.03 11.16
CA GLY A 451 -4.65 -6.06 11.41
C GLY A 451 -4.16 -4.96 12.37
N ALA A 452 -5.03 -4.46 13.26
CA ALA A 452 -4.73 -3.35 14.16
C ALA A 452 -4.20 -3.79 15.53
N ALA A 453 -4.21 -5.08 15.83
CA ALA A 453 -3.86 -5.56 17.16
C ALA A 453 -2.37 -5.34 17.48
N PRO A 454 -2.03 -5.00 18.73
CA PRO A 454 -0.64 -4.93 19.19
C PRO A 454 0.02 -6.33 19.36
N THR A 455 -0.60 -7.35 18.74
CA THR A 455 -0.12 -8.73 18.61
C THR A 455 -0.01 -9.19 17.16
N VAL A 456 -0.27 -8.33 16.16
CA VAL A 456 -0.37 -8.73 14.75
C VAL A 456 0.89 -9.47 14.24
N MET A 457 2.07 -9.10 14.73
CA MET A 457 3.35 -9.72 14.36
C MET A 457 3.52 -11.16 14.90
N ASP A 458 2.87 -11.50 16.01
CA ASP A 458 2.77 -12.87 16.53
C ASP A 458 1.42 -13.06 17.22
N PRO A 459 0.36 -13.37 16.46
CA PRO A 459 -1.01 -13.42 17.00
C PRO A 459 -1.21 -14.45 18.11
N LYS A 460 -0.28 -15.40 18.25
CA LYS A 460 -0.30 -16.47 19.26
C LYS A 460 0.42 -16.08 20.55
N SER A 461 1.21 -15.02 20.54
CA SER A 461 1.94 -14.50 21.68
C SER A 461 1.39 -13.16 22.15
N ASP A 462 1.58 -12.87 23.42
CA ASP A 462 1.25 -11.57 24.03
C ASP A 462 2.51 -10.70 24.25
N GLU A 463 3.70 -11.24 23.95
CA GLU A 463 4.99 -10.57 24.21
C GLU A 463 5.15 -9.29 23.40
N SER A 464 4.63 -9.25 22.17
CA SER A 464 4.70 -8.08 21.30
C SER A 464 3.94 -6.88 21.87
N MET A 465 2.93 -7.07 22.73
CA MET A 465 2.21 -5.96 23.36
C MET A 465 3.09 -5.13 24.31
N SER A 466 4.32 -5.55 24.59
CA SER A 466 5.30 -4.75 25.31
C SER A 466 6.01 -3.70 24.42
N ARG A 467 5.85 -3.77 23.09
CA ARG A 467 6.54 -2.90 22.13
C ARG A 467 5.77 -1.60 21.91
N PRO A 468 6.38 -0.42 22.17
CA PRO A 468 5.69 0.88 22.05
C PRO A 468 5.15 1.18 20.64
N ILE A 469 5.91 0.84 19.59
CA ILE A 469 5.51 1.07 18.19
C ILE A 469 4.13 0.47 17.88
N LEU A 470 3.84 -0.74 18.36
CA LEU A 470 2.56 -1.41 18.08
C LEU A 470 1.35 -0.72 18.77
N TRP A 471 1.59 0.03 19.85
CA TRP A 471 0.57 0.85 20.50
C TRP A 471 0.34 2.16 19.74
N VAL A 472 1.41 2.75 19.22
CA VAL A 472 1.34 3.92 18.33
C VAL A 472 0.58 3.57 17.05
N ASP A 473 0.85 2.41 16.45
CA ASP A 473 0.12 1.91 15.28
C ASP A 473 -1.38 1.74 15.57
N LEU A 474 -1.73 1.10 16.69
CA LEU A 474 -3.13 0.99 17.12
C LEU A 474 -3.76 2.39 17.31
N ALA A 475 -3.01 3.32 17.90
CA ALA A 475 -3.50 4.67 18.15
C ALA A 475 -3.83 5.43 16.87
N ILE A 476 -2.92 5.34 15.91
CA ILE A 476 -3.05 5.92 14.57
C ILE A 476 -4.28 5.34 13.88
N LYS A 477 -4.45 4.01 13.86
CA LYS A 477 -5.60 3.35 13.22
C LYS A 477 -6.93 3.80 13.82
N ILE A 478 -7.01 3.91 15.15
CA ILE A 478 -8.20 4.46 15.83
C ILE A 478 -8.44 5.91 15.41
N ALA A 479 -7.41 6.77 15.47
CA ALA A 479 -7.53 8.19 15.15
C ALA A 479 -7.89 8.45 13.68
N SER A 480 -7.40 7.62 12.75
CA SER A 480 -7.72 7.66 11.32
C SER A 480 -9.15 7.21 11.06
N PHE A 481 -9.59 6.08 11.65
CA PHE A 481 -10.98 5.63 11.59
C PHE A 481 -11.96 6.72 12.07
N LEU A 482 -11.69 7.33 13.23
CA LEU A 482 -12.53 8.39 13.79
C LEU A 482 -12.54 9.65 12.89
N GLY A 483 -11.45 9.93 12.18
CA GLY A 483 -11.36 11.03 11.21
C GLY A 483 -12.24 10.82 9.98
N GLY A 484 -12.44 9.57 9.55
CA GLY A 484 -13.27 9.19 8.42
C GLY A 484 -14.77 9.13 8.71
N LEU A 485 -15.19 9.22 9.98
CA LEU A 485 -16.61 9.17 10.33
C LEU A 485 -17.38 10.37 9.73
N PRO A 486 -18.55 10.14 9.12
CA PRO A 486 -19.34 11.22 8.52
C PRO A 486 -19.74 12.21 9.61
N ARG A 487 -19.26 13.45 9.50
CA ARG A 487 -19.68 14.51 10.41
C ARG A 487 -21.17 14.79 10.16
N PRO A 488 -22.03 14.82 11.20
CA PRO A 488 -23.42 15.18 11.01
C PRO A 488 -23.49 16.59 10.41
N MET A 489 -23.88 16.68 9.13
CA MET A 489 -24.14 17.95 8.47
C MET A 489 -25.36 18.60 9.14
N GLY A 490 -25.12 19.45 10.13
CA GLY A 490 -26.15 20.36 10.64
C GLY A 490 -26.15 20.60 12.15
N GLN A 491 -25.33 21.55 12.60
CA GLN A 491 -25.81 22.68 13.39
C GLN A 491 -24.99 23.90 12.96
N VAL A 492 -25.45 24.56 11.90
CA VAL A 492 -25.02 25.94 11.61
C VAL A 492 -25.41 26.77 12.84
N PRO A 493 -24.48 27.49 13.50
CA PRO A 493 -24.87 28.39 14.57
C PRO A 493 -25.84 29.42 13.97
N SER A 494 -27.06 29.46 14.50
CA SER A 494 -28.07 30.44 14.12
C SER A 494 -27.44 31.83 14.14
N ALA A 495 -27.39 32.48 12.98
CA ALA A 495 -26.90 33.85 12.88
C ALA A 495 -27.60 34.74 13.92
N PRO A 496 -26.88 35.65 14.61
CA PRO A 496 -27.52 36.60 15.49
C PRO A 496 -28.55 37.43 14.70
N PRO A 497 -29.71 37.78 15.31
CA PRO A 497 -30.77 38.48 14.61
C PRO A 497 -30.24 39.83 14.07
N PRO A 498 -30.61 40.21 12.83
CA PRO A 498 -30.09 41.43 12.23
C PRO A 498 -30.54 42.65 13.03
N THR A 499 -29.57 43.41 13.54
CA THR A 499 -29.80 44.76 14.05
C THR A 499 -30.16 45.68 12.89
N HIS A 500 -31.39 46.19 12.91
CA HIS A 500 -31.89 47.20 11.99
C HIS A 500 -31.12 48.53 12.15
N GLU A 501 -30.40 48.94 11.11
CA GLU A 501 -30.15 50.35 10.82
C GLU A 501 -30.49 50.66 9.33
N PRO A 502 -31.01 51.86 9.03
CA PRO A 502 -31.72 52.14 7.78
C PRO A 502 -30.79 52.61 6.63
N PRO A 503 -31.23 52.51 5.36
CA PRO A 503 -30.39 52.81 4.22
C PRO A 503 -30.39 54.32 3.89
N LEU A 504 -29.19 54.88 3.74
CA LEU A 504 -28.96 56.14 3.03
C LEU A 504 -28.59 55.80 1.58
N GLY A 505 -29.43 56.24 0.65
CA GLY A 505 -29.31 55.90 -0.77
C GLY A 505 -28.35 56.78 -1.56
N MET A 506 -28.10 56.37 -2.80
CA MET A 506 -28.04 57.28 -3.94
C MET A 506 -28.38 56.56 -5.26
N ALA A 507 -29.35 57.17 -5.94
CA ALA A 507 -29.74 57.09 -7.35
C ALA A 507 -28.53 57.22 -8.31
N ALA A 508 -28.56 57.00 -9.62
CA ALA A 508 -29.43 56.37 -10.62
C ALA A 508 -28.69 56.61 -11.96
N ARG A 509 -28.94 55.81 -13.01
CA ARG A 509 -29.07 56.31 -14.41
C ARG A 509 -29.65 55.25 -15.36
N TYR A 510 -30.74 55.70 -16.00
CA TYR A 510 -31.47 55.28 -17.21
C TYR A 510 -30.68 54.44 -18.25
N ALA A 511 -31.20 53.38 -18.89
CA ALA A 511 -32.47 53.08 -19.60
C ALA A 511 -32.45 53.39 -21.11
N GLU A 512 -32.68 52.35 -21.92
CA GLU A 512 -33.32 52.26 -23.27
C GLU A 512 -33.15 50.77 -23.71
N GLY A 513 -34.15 49.92 -24.03
CA GLY A 513 -35.41 50.04 -24.77
C GLY A 513 -35.21 49.41 -26.16
N ARG A 514 -35.66 48.17 -26.47
CA ARG A 514 -36.93 47.81 -27.16
C ARG A 514 -36.87 46.35 -27.74
N PRO A 515 -37.97 45.77 -28.31
CA PRO A 515 -38.53 44.47 -27.89
C PRO A 515 -38.39 43.29 -28.89
N GLY A 516 -38.80 42.09 -28.44
CA GLY A 516 -38.69 40.77 -29.11
C GLY A 516 -39.55 40.53 -30.38
N PRO A 517 -39.71 39.25 -30.80
CA PRO A 517 -40.91 38.53 -30.35
C PRO A 517 -40.75 37.01 -30.13
N ARG A 518 -41.73 36.48 -29.37
CA ARG A 518 -42.08 35.07 -29.14
C ARG A 518 -42.56 34.37 -30.41
N ARG A 519 -42.27 33.06 -30.52
CA ARG A 519 -43.21 32.04 -31.05
C ARG A 519 -43.05 30.73 -30.27
N THR A 520 -44.18 30.21 -29.79
CA THR A 520 -44.40 28.83 -29.32
C THR A 520 -45.33 28.11 -30.33
N PRO A 521 -45.86 26.92 -30.03
CA PRO A 521 -45.41 25.60 -30.48
C PRO A 521 -46.34 25.00 -31.55
N THR A 522 -46.04 23.81 -32.07
CA THR A 522 -47.02 23.07 -32.88
C THR A 522 -47.00 21.59 -32.52
N THR A 523 -48.20 21.08 -32.29
CA THR A 523 -48.56 19.74 -31.81
C THR A 523 -49.09 18.88 -32.97
N GLU A 524 -49.04 17.55 -32.79
CA GLU A 524 -49.94 16.49 -33.34
C GLU A 524 -49.71 15.94 -34.78
N PRO A 525 -50.26 14.74 -35.14
CA PRO A 525 -50.00 13.39 -34.58
C PRO A 525 -49.87 12.28 -35.70
N SER A 526 -49.67 11.01 -35.27
CA SER A 526 -49.53 9.74 -36.05
C SER A 526 -50.74 9.38 -36.97
N PRO A 527 -50.71 8.31 -37.84
CA PRO A 527 -50.88 6.90 -37.40
C PRO A 527 -50.31 5.82 -38.41
N PRO A 528 -50.81 4.56 -38.54
CA PRO A 528 -50.03 3.34 -38.30
C PRO A 528 -49.89 2.40 -39.53
N GLY A 529 -49.07 1.34 -39.41
CA GLY A 529 -48.98 0.28 -40.42
C GLY A 529 -48.84 -1.12 -39.82
N ASN A 530 -49.91 -1.92 -39.97
CA ASN A 530 -49.97 -3.39 -39.89
C ASN A 530 -48.85 -4.05 -40.74
N GLY A 531 -48.37 -5.28 -40.59
CA GLY A 531 -48.82 -6.50 -39.92
C GLY A 531 -48.48 -7.71 -40.82
N ARG A 532 -47.85 -8.75 -40.24
CA ARG A 532 -47.78 -10.20 -40.61
C ARG A 532 -47.29 -10.65 -42.02
N VAL A 533 -46.35 -11.62 -42.02
CA VAL A 533 -46.64 -13.07 -42.20
C VAL A 533 -45.88 -13.83 -41.13
#